data_AF-A0A3D1ZJM6-F1
#
_entry.id   AF-A0A3D1ZJM6-F1
#
_cell.length_a   1.000
_cell.length_b   1.000
_cell.length_c   1.000
_cell.angle_alpha   90.00
_cell.angle_beta   90.00
_cell.angle_gamma   90.00
#
_symmetry.space_group_name_H-M   'P 1'
#
loop_
_entity.id
_entity.type
_entity.pdbx_description
1 polymer ?
#
loop_
_entity_poly.entity_id
_entity_poly.type
_entity_poly.pdbx_seq_one_letter_code
_entity_poly.pdbx_strand_id
1 'polypeptide(L)'
;MIEFDMPGTIHASSTFNPAHHVTASHYIAQHHSAGVEILGSRVFQDFPNLKIIISHGGGAIPYQWSRHRGSHVMLGLELFEDAARRVYRDMAIYDQESMEMLIKRV
;
A
#
# COMPACT_ATOMS: atom_id res chain seq x y z
N MET A 1 -15.37 -11.35 1.59
CA MET A 1 -15.17 -10.06 0.90
C MET A 1 -15.75 -10.10 -0.51
N ILE A 2 -15.22 -10.95 -1.41
CA ILE A 2 -15.70 -11.03 -2.80
C ILE A 2 -17.18 -11.46 -2.90
N GLU A 3 -17.57 -12.51 -2.18
CA GLU A 3 -18.98 -12.99 -2.16
C GLU A 3 -19.99 -11.89 -1.79
N PHE A 4 -19.57 -10.95 -0.94
CA PHE A 4 -20.40 -9.86 -0.43
C PHE A 4 -20.12 -8.52 -1.13
N ASP A 5 -19.30 -8.50 -2.18
CA ASP A 5 -18.80 -7.28 -2.86
C ASP A 5 -18.30 -6.18 -1.90
N MET A 6 -17.63 -6.58 -0.82
CA MET A 6 -17.12 -5.64 0.18
C MET A 6 -15.62 -5.39 0.05
N PRO A 7 -15.17 -4.12 0.04
CA PRO A 7 -13.76 -3.79 0.13
C PRO A 7 -13.23 -4.03 1.55
N GLY A 8 -11.91 -4.17 1.65
CA GLY A 8 -11.21 -4.35 2.93
C GLY A 8 -10.09 -3.34 3.05
N THR A 9 -9.95 -2.79 4.26
CA THR A 9 -8.86 -1.85 4.55
C THR A 9 -7.78 -2.58 5.34
N ILE A 10 -6.55 -2.51 4.85
CA ILE A 10 -5.39 -2.97 5.61
C ILE A 10 -5.04 -1.86 6.60
N HIS A 11 -5.26 -2.15 7.89
CA HIS A 11 -5.01 -1.20 8.96
C HIS A 11 -4.21 -1.85 10.09
N ALA A 12 -3.11 -1.21 10.49
CA ALA A 12 -2.36 -1.60 11.68
C ALA A 12 -3.17 -1.34 12.96
N SER A 13 -2.81 -1.97 14.05
CA SER A 13 -3.36 -1.66 15.37
C SER A 13 -2.22 -1.31 16.33
N SER A 14 -2.47 -1.38 17.63
CA SER A 14 -1.46 -1.12 18.65
C SER A 14 -0.24 -2.04 18.51
N THR A 15 0.90 -1.54 18.97
CA THR A 15 2.12 -2.32 19.10
C THR A 15 2.56 -2.35 20.55
N PHE A 16 3.06 -3.50 21.01
CA PHE A 16 3.74 -3.63 22.30
C PHE A 16 5.24 -3.36 22.19
N ASN A 17 5.76 -3.12 20.97
CA ASN A 17 7.17 -2.85 20.78
C ASN A 17 7.49 -1.43 21.27
N PRO A 18 8.26 -1.28 22.37
CA PRO A 18 8.55 0.03 22.94
C PRO A 18 9.44 0.90 22.04
N ALA A 19 10.09 0.31 21.02
CA ALA A 19 10.89 1.04 20.04
C ALA A 19 10.05 1.77 18.98
N HIS A 20 8.74 1.51 18.89
CA HIS A 20 7.88 2.13 17.89
C HIS A 20 6.77 2.96 18.52
N HIS A 21 6.71 4.23 18.12
CA HIS A 21 5.51 5.03 18.31
C HIS A 21 4.36 4.44 17.48
N VAL A 22 3.17 4.29 18.09
CA VAL A 22 2.04 3.56 17.50
C VAL A 22 1.60 4.14 16.16
N THR A 23 1.12 5.39 16.13
CA THR A 23 0.50 5.96 14.92
C THR A 23 1.53 6.56 13.96
N ALA A 24 2.52 7.31 14.46
CA ALA A 24 3.52 7.97 13.62
C ALA A 24 4.63 7.04 13.07
N SER A 25 4.82 5.84 13.60
CA SER A 25 5.87 4.91 13.13
C SER A 25 5.30 3.55 12.77
N HIS A 26 4.68 2.84 13.72
CA HIS A 26 4.22 1.47 13.49
C HIS A 26 3.17 1.40 12.38
N TYR A 27 2.17 2.27 12.38
CA TYR A 27 1.13 2.25 11.33
C TYR A 27 1.73 2.41 9.94
N ILE A 28 2.50 3.48 9.73
CA ILE A 28 3.13 3.78 8.45
C ILE A 28 4.02 2.64 7.97
N ALA A 29 4.81 2.04 8.87
CA ALA A 29 5.65 0.89 8.55
C ALA A 29 4.83 -0.33 8.10
N GLN A 30 3.76 -0.67 8.84
CA GLN A 30 2.90 -1.81 8.48
C GLN A 30 2.13 -1.57 7.19
N HIS A 31 1.64 -0.35 6.94
CA HIS A 31 0.95 -0.01 5.68
C HIS A 31 1.90 -0.07 4.48
N HIS A 32 3.13 0.41 4.65
CA HIS A 32 4.16 0.29 3.62
C HIS A 32 4.51 -1.18 3.34
N SER A 33 4.79 -1.98 4.39
CA SER A 33 5.09 -3.40 4.25
C SER A 33 3.96 -4.17 3.57
N ALA A 34 2.72 -3.96 4.01
CA ALA A 34 1.57 -4.62 3.40
C ALA A 34 1.44 -4.30 1.91
N GLY A 35 1.72 -3.05 1.51
CA GLY A 35 1.74 -2.68 0.11
C GLY A 35 2.89 -3.31 -0.67
N VAL A 36 4.10 -3.42 -0.10
CA VAL A 36 5.22 -4.13 -0.74
C VAL A 36 4.85 -5.60 -1.00
N GLU A 37 4.32 -6.28 0.01
CA GLU A 37 4.00 -7.71 -0.08
C GLU A 37 2.83 -7.97 -1.03
N ILE A 38 1.72 -7.24 -0.90
CA ILE A 38 0.52 -7.52 -1.71
C ILE A 38 0.75 -7.20 -3.19
N LEU A 39 1.51 -6.15 -3.51
CA LEU A 39 1.81 -5.75 -4.88
C LEU A 39 2.78 -6.71 -5.58
N GLY A 40 3.65 -7.40 -4.82
CA GLY A 40 4.51 -8.46 -5.34
C GLY A 40 3.90 -9.86 -5.30
N SER A 41 2.63 -10.00 -4.88
CA SER A 41 1.99 -11.30 -4.67
C SER A 41 1.06 -11.69 -5.83
N ARG A 42 0.64 -12.96 -5.82
CA ARG A 42 -0.40 -13.51 -6.71
C ARG A 42 -1.83 -13.25 -6.26
N VAL A 43 -2.06 -12.51 -5.16
CA VAL A 43 -3.40 -12.34 -4.54
C VAL A 43 -4.44 -11.85 -5.55
N PHE A 44 -4.09 -10.88 -6.40
CA PHE A 44 -5.01 -10.34 -7.40
C PHE A 44 -5.12 -11.19 -8.68
N GLN A 45 -4.28 -12.21 -8.83
CA GLN A 45 -4.44 -13.22 -9.88
C GLN A 45 -5.45 -14.28 -9.42
N ASP A 46 -5.37 -14.67 -8.16
CA ASP A 46 -6.29 -15.64 -7.55
C ASP A 46 -7.66 -15.01 -7.26
N PHE A 47 -7.68 -13.71 -6.96
CA PHE A 47 -8.89 -12.95 -6.60
C PHE A 47 -9.02 -11.64 -7.40
N PRO A 48 -9.36 -11.70 -8.71
CA PRO A 48 -9.38 -10.50 -9.58
C PRO A 48 -10.36 -9.41 -9.15
N ASN A 49 -11.43 -9.77 -8.43
CA ASN A 49 -12.47 -8.85 -7.97
C ASN A 49 -12.26 -8.36 -6.53
N LEU A 50 -11.14 -8.71 -5.88
CA LEU A 50 -10.83 -8.27 -4.53
C LEU A 50 -10.49 -6.77 -4.52
N LYS A 51 -11.13 -6.01 -3.63
CA LYS A 51 -10.89 -4.57 -3.46
C LYS A 51 -10.19 -4.33 -2.12
N ILE A 52 -8.96 -3.83 -2.17
CA ILE A 52 -8.14 -3.53 -0.99
C ILE A 52 -7.80 -2.04 -0.94
N ILE A 53 -7.96 -1.44 0.22
CA ILE A 53 -7.50 -0.08 0.54
C ILE A 53 -6.32 -0.19 1.50
N ILE A 54 -5.21 0.47 1.19
CA ILE A 54 -4.07 0.61 2.11
C ILE A 54 -4.13 2.01 2.74
N SER A 55 -4.16 2.05 4.07
CA SER A 55 -4.31 3.30 4.81
C SER A 55 -3.09 4.21 4.74
N HIS A 56 -3.28 5.47 5.11
CA HIS A 56 -2.26 6.53 5.17
C HIS A 56 -1.48 6.66 3.86
N GLY A 57 -2.22 6.75 2.75
CA GLY A 57 -1.64 6.88 1.40
C GLY A 57 -0.78 5.70 0.94
N GLY A 58 -0.91 4.52 1.56
CA GLY A 58 -0.04 3.38 1.28
C GLY A 58 1.34 3.47 1.94
N GLY A 59 1.44 4.19 3.06
CA GLY A 59 2.71 4.47 3.73
C GLY A 59 3.67 5.22 2.82
N ALA A 60 4.92 4.75 2.72
CA ALA A 60 5.94 5.42 1.91
C ALA A 60 5.92 5.05 0.40
N ILE A 61 4.97 4.21 -0.05
CA ILE A 61 4.99 3.69 -1.43
C ILE A 61 4.98 4.79 -2.50
N PRO A 62 4.08 5.79 -2.44
CA PRO A 62 4.05 6.85 -3.46
C PRO A 62 5.37 7.63 -3.53
N TYR A 63 6.03 7.83 -2.38
CA TYR A 63 7.28 8.57 -2.25
C TYR A 63 8.49 7.80 -2.78
N GLN A 64 8.44 6.47 -2.70
CA GLN A 64 9.52 5.56 -3.09
C GLN A 64 9.21 4.84 -4.41
N TRP A 65 8.42 5.47 -5.29
CA TRP A 65 7.89 4.85 -6.52
C TRP A 65 8.95 4.12 -7.36
N SER A 66 10.05 4.81 -7.68
CA SER A 66 11.13 4.24 -8.49
C SER A 66 11.87 3.10 -7.79
N ARG A 67 11.93 3.10 -6.46
CA ARG A 67 12.51 2.00 -5.68
C ARG A 67 11.67 0.73 -5.83
N HIS A 68 10.35 0.86 -5.74
CA HIS A 68 9.44 -0.27 -5.95
C HIS A 68 9.46 -0.76 -7.39
N ARG A 69 9.51 0.15 -8.37
CA ARG A 69 9.71 -0.20 -9.77
C ARG A 69 10.99 -1.00 -10.00
N GLY A 70 12.12 -0.54 -9.48
CA GLY A 70 13.38 -1.26 -9.56
C GLY A 70 13.32 -2.65 -8.91
N SER A 71 12.62 -2.74 -7.78
CA SER A 71 12.42 -4.02 -7.08
C SER A 71 11.59 -5.01 -7.90
N HIS A 72 10.51 -4.56 -8.57
CA HIS A 72 9.68 -5.42 -9.42
C HIS A 72 10.48 -5.97 -10.61
N VAL A 73 11.30 -5.13 -11.25
CA VAL A 73 12.21 -5.57 -12.32
C VAL A 73 13.20 -6.61 -11.81
N MET A 74 13.85 -6.36 -10.68
CA MET A 74 14.84 -7.28 -10.11
C MET A 74 14.23 -8.64 -9.73
N LEU A 75 12.98 -8.64 -9.24
CA LEU A 75 12.27 -9.84 -8.81
C LEU A 75 11.54 -10.56 -9.95
N GLY A 76 11.57 -10.03 -11.19
CA GLY A 76 10.85 -10.60 -12.32
C GLY A 76 9.32 -10.53 -12.19
N LEU A 77 8.81 -9.51 -11.50
CA LEU A 77 7.39 -9.26 -11.30
C LEU A 77 6.80 -8.45 -12.47
N GLU A 78 5.47 -8.28 -12.47
CA GLU A 78 4.80 -7.37 -13.41
C GLU A 78 5.26 -5.92 -13.23
N LEU A 79 4.94 -5.04 -14.18
CA LEU A 79 5.26 -3.62 -14.04
C LEU A 79 4.64 -3.08 -12.75
N PHE A 80 5.44 -2.38 -11.96
CA PHE A 80 5.00 -1.89 -10.66
C PHE A 80 3.77 -0.97 -10.79
N GLU A 81 3.70 -0.18 -11.86
CA GLU A 81 2.55 0.66 -12.16
C GLU A 81 1.25 -0.15 -12.33
N ASP A 82 1.33 -1.34 -12.96
CA ASP A 82 0.17 -2.21 -13.17
C ASP A 82 -0.27 -2.85 -11.84
N ALA A 83 0.69 -3.35 -11.06
CA ALA A 83 0.41 -3.86 -9.71
C ALA A 83 -0.21 -2.76 -8.82
N ALA A 84 0.39 -1.57 -8.82
CA ALA A 84 0.00 -0.46 -7.95
C ALA A 84 -1.42 0.06 -8.21
N ARG A 85 -1.97 -0.16 -9.42
CA ARG A 85 -3.36 0.15 -9.79
C ARG A 85 -4.39 -0.84 -9.25
N ARG A 86 -3.96 -2.03 -8.78
CA ARG A 86 -4.85 -3.07 -8.22
C ARG A 86 -5.28 -2.78 -6.77
N VAL A 87 -4.63 -1.82 -6.11
CA VAL A 87 -4.97 -1.39 -4.75
C VAL A 87 -5.41 0.07 -4.73
N TYR A 88 -6.33 0.38 -3.81
CA TYR A 88 -6.73 1.73 -3.48
C TYR A 88 -5.88 2.26 -2.32
N ARG A 89 -5.76 3.59 -2.23
CA ARG A 89 -5.07 4.29 -1.16
C ARG A 89 -5.98 5.41 -0.67
N ASP A 90 -6.09 5.56 0.65
CA ASP A 90 -6.81 6.71 1.20
C ASP A 90 -5.98 8.00 1.09
N MET A 91 -6.61 9.14 1.40
CA MET A 91 -5.94 10.43 1.49
C MET A 91 -5.73 10.86 2.95
N ALA A 92 -5.48 9.91 3.85
CA ALA A 92 -5.08 10.22 5.24
C ALA A 92 -3.62 10.71 5.28
N ILE A 93 -3.37 11.78 4.52
CA ILE A 93 -2.11 12.50 4.33
C ILE A 93 -2.41 13.96 4.67
N TYR A 94 -1.74 14.49 5.69
CA TYR A 94 -2.10 15.77 6.32
C TYR A 94 -1.26 16.96 5.83
N ASP A 95 -0.69 16.81 4.64
CA ASP A 95 0.10 17.84 3.97
C ASP A 95 -0.29 17.88 2.48
N GLN A 96 -0.41 19.09 1.92
CA GLN A 96 -0.92 19.29 0.56
C GLN A 96 0.06 18.73 -0.48
N GLU A 97 1.35 19.05 -0.38
CA GLU A 97 2.36 18.63 -1.36
C GLU A 97 2.46 17.09 -1.40
N SER A 98 2.41 16.49 -0.22
CA SER A 98 2.35 15.05 0.00
C SER A 98 1.13 14.39 -0.66
N MET A 99 -0.05 15.00 -0.53
CA MET A 99 -1.29 14.52 -1.16
C MET A 99 -1.25 14.67 -2.69
N GLU A 100 -0.76 15.81 -3.19
CA GLU A 100 -0.57 16.03 -4.63
C GLU A 100 0.38 15.00 -5.25
N MET A 101 1.43 14.63 -4.51
CA MET A 101 2.36 13.60 -4.98
C MET A 101 1.66 12.24 -5.08
N LEU A 102 0.87 11.85 -4.07
CA LEU A 102 0.05 10.63 -4.16
C LEU A 102 -0.81 10.65 -5.42
N ILE A 103 -1.59 11.72 -5.63
CA ILE A 103 -2.49 11.88 -6.79
C ILE A 103 -1.73 11.79 -8.12
N LYS A 104 -0.51 12.31 -8.21
CA LYS A 104 0.32 12.23 -9.42
C LYS A 104 0.82 10.82 -9.74
N ARG A 105 0.84 9.90 -8.76
CA ARG A 105 1.40 8.54 -8.90
C ARG A 105 0.35 7.47 -9.11
N VAL A 106 -0.82 7.59 -8.47
CA VAL A 106 -1.89 6.59 -8.54
C VAL A 106 -2.88 6.80 -9.68
#